data_AF-A0A318TNH7-F1
#
_entry.id   AF-A0A318TNH7-F1
#
_cell.length_a   1.000
_cell.length_b   1.000
_cell.length_c   1.000
_cell.angle_alpha   90.00
_cell.angle_beta   90.00
_cell.angle_gamma   90.00
#
_symmetry.space_group_name_H-M   'P 1'
#
loop_
_entity.id
_entity.type
_entity.pdbx_description
1 polymer ?
#
loop_
_entity_poly.entity_id
_entity_poly.type
_entity_poly.pdbx_seq_one_letter_code
_entity_poly.pdbx_strand_id
1 'polypeptide(L)' 'MNNLRYILLHAVAAGTFIFLLQHYALSATLESSLVWALTFGGCAAGLAYMQTKR' A
#
# COMPACT_ATOMS: atom_id res chain seq x y z
N MET A 1 13.68 2.23 17.21
CA MET A 1 13.24 1.11 16.34
C MET A 1 13.45 1.53 14.89
N ASN A 2 13.82 0.64 13.96
CA ASN A 2 14.03 1.04 12.55
C ASN A 2 12.69 1.43 11.90
N ASN A 3 12.34 2.72 11.98
CA ASN A 3 11.14 3.34 11.44
C ASN A 3 10.90 2.99 9.97
N LEU A 4 11.98 2.79 9.20
CA LEU A 4 11.93 2.35 7.81
C LEU A 4 11.21 0.99 7.63
N ARG A 5 11.43 0.03 8.54
CA ARG A 5 10.77 -1.28 8.48
C ARG A 5 9.27 -1.13 8.68
N TYR A 6 8.85 -0.25 9.60
CA TYR A 6 7.44 0.03 9.85
C TYR A 6 6.75 0.72 8.66
N ILE A 7 7.43 1.70 8.05
CA ILE A 7 6.93 2.38 6.85
C ILE A 7 6.73 1.37 5.71
N LEU A 8 7.72 0.51 5.47
CA LEU A 8 7.64 -0.53 4.43
C LEU A 8 6.52 -1.53 4.72
N LEU A 9 6.35 -1.96 5.97
CA LEU A 9 5.27 -2.86 6.36
C LEU A 9 3.90 -2.26 6.06
N HIS A 10 3.67 -0.97 6.35
CA HIS A 10 2.41 -0.31 6.01
C HIS A 10 2.19 -0.21 4.50
N ALA A 11 3.23 0.15 3.75
CA ALA A 11 3.18 0.25 2.30
C ALA A 11 2.81 -1.10 1.65
N VAL A 12 3.51 -2.17 2.04
CA VAL A 12 3.31 -3.52 1.51
C VAL A 12 1.95 -4.06 1.92
N ALA A 13 1.57 -3.95 3.20
CA ALA A 13 0.28 -4.44 3.67
C ALA A 13 -0.89 -3.76 2.94
N ALA A 14 -0.85 -2.44 2.78
CA ALA A 14 -1.88 -1.70 2.07
C ALA A 14 -1.90 -2.04 0.57
N GLY A 15 -0.74 -2.08 -0.08
CA GLY A 15 -0.63 -2.41 -1.51
C GLY A 15 -1.13 -3.82 -1.82
N THR A 16 -0.72 -4.82 -1.04
CA THR A 16 -1.18 -6.20 -1.19
C THR A 16 -2.68 -6.31 -0.95
N PHE A 17 -3.22 -5.66 0.09
CA PHE A 17 -4.66 -5.67 0.36
C PHE A 17 -5.46 -5.12 -0.82
N ILE A 18 -5.07 -3.96 -1.34
CA ILE A 18 -5.76 -3.31 -2.47
C ILE A 18 -5.64 -4.13 -3.74
N PHE A 19 -4.48 -4.72 -4.02
CA PHE A 19 -4.29 -5.58 -5.18
C PHE A 19 -5.23 -6.79 -5.13
N LEU A 20 -5.28 -7.49 -3.99
CA LEU A 20 -6.14 -8.68 -3.83
C LEU A 20 -7.62 -8.32 -3.95
N LEU A 21 -8.03 -7.19 -3.35
CA LEU A 21 -9.39 -6.68 -3.46
C LEU A 21 -9.75 -6.37 -4.93
N GLN A 22 -8.93 -5.59 -5.63
CA GLN A 22 -9.17 -5.22 -7.03
C GLN A 22 -9.21 -6.45 -7.95
N HIS A 23 -8.20 -7.31 -7.86
CA HIS A 23 -8.03 -8.38 -8.83
C HIS A 23 -8.99 -9.55 -8.59
N TYR A 24 -9.19 -9.96 -7.34
CA TYR A 24 -9.96 -11.17 -7.02
C TYR A 24 -11.39 -10.88 -6.58
N ALA A 25 -11.63 -9.83 -5.81
CA ALA A 25 -12.99 -9.53 -5.32
C ALA A 25 -13.78 -8.65 -6.28
N LEU A 26 -13.12 -7.71 -6.97
CA LEU A 26 -13.76 -6.76 -7.88
C LEU A 26 -13.58 -7.13 -9.37
N SER A 27 -12.83 -8.20 -9.67
CA SER A 27 -12.54 -8.67 -11.04
C SER A 27 -12.00 -7.56 -11.96
N ALA A 28 -11.27 -6.59 -11.40
CA ALA A 28 -10.66 -5.52 -12.17
C ALA A 28 -9.51 -6.04 -13.03
N THR A 29 -9.19 -5.30 -14.10
CA THR A 29 -8.04 -5.61 -14.94
C THR A 29 -6.74 -5.56 -14.12
N LEU A 30 -5.73 -6.31 -14.57
CA LEU A 30 -4.42 -6.33 -13.92
C LEU A 30 -3.80 -4.92 -13.85
N GLU A 31 -3.93 -4.15 -14.93
CA GLU A 31 -3.46 -2.77 -15.01
C GLU A 31 -4.09 -1.90 -13.91
N SER A 32 -5.42 -1.90 -13.82
CA SER A 32 -6.15 -1.15 -12.79
C SER A 32 -5.73 -1.59 -11.38
N SER A 33 -5.63 -2.90 -11.16
CA SER A 33 -5.23 -3.48 -9.87
C SER A 33 -3.84 -3.03 -9.44
N LEU A 34 -2.86 -3.00 -10.36
CA LEU A 34 -1.50 -2.56 -10.09
C LEU A 34 -1.41 -1.04 -9.83
N VAL A 35 -2.11 -0.23 -10.63
CA VAL A 35 -2.16 1.23 -10.44
C VAL A 35 -2.67 1.55 -9.03
N TRP A 36 -3.81 0.97 -8.65
CA TRP A 36 -4.39 1.23 -7.33
C TRP A 36 -3.55 0.68 -6.18
N ALA A 37 -2.93 -0.49 -6.34
CA ALA A 37 -2.01 -1.04 -5.34
C ALA A 37 -0.81 -0.10 -5.08
N LEU A 38 -0.23 0.48 -6.14
CA LEU A 38 0.87 1.45 -6.02
C LEU A 38 0.41 2.77 -5.40
N THR A 39 -0.73 3.30 -5.82
CA THR A 39 -1.30 4.54 -5.26
C THR A 39 -1.54 4.41 -3.76
N PHE A 40 -2.29 3.40 -3.33
CA PHE A 40 -2.62 3.22 -1.92
C PHE A 40 -1.42 2.80 -1.07
N GLY A 41 -0.53 1.94 -1.60
CA GLY A 41 0.72 1.58 -0.94
C GLY A 41 1.64 2.79 -0.73
N GLY A 42 1.74 3.67 -1.73
CA GLY A 42 2.47 4.94 -1.65
C GLY A 42 1.88 5.90 -0.62
N CYS A 43 0.55 6.06 -0.60
CA CYS A 43 -0.13 6.86 0.43
C CYS A 43 0.11 6.32 1.84
N ALA A 44 0.02 5.00 2.04
CA ALA A 44 0.29 4.37 3.33
C ALA A 44 1.73 4.58 3.79
N ALA A 45 2.71 4.48 2.87
CA ALA A 45 4.11 4.81 3.15
C ALA A 45 4.26 6.27 3.60
N GLY A 46 3.61 7.21 2.90
CA GLY A 46 3.65 8.64 3.22
C GLY A 46 3.08 8.95 4.61
N LEU A 47 1.91 8.37 4.94
CA LEU A 47 1.30 8.53 6.25
C LEU A 47 2.18 7.94 7.37
N ALA A 48 2.73 6.75 7.16
CA ALA A 48 3.64 6.12 8.13
C ALA A 48 4.93 6.95 8.30
N TYR A 49 5.47 7.52 7.23
CA TYR A 49 6.62 8.42 7.31
C TYR A 49 6.31 9.65 8.16
N MET A 50 5.16 10.29 7.97
CA MET A 50 4.73 11.42 8.79
C MET A 50 4.58 11.05 10.27
N GLN A 51 4.10 9.84 10.58
CA GLN A 51 4.01 9.35 11.96
C GLN A 51 5.39 9.15 12.61
N THR A 52 6.41 8.80 11.83
CA THR A 52 7.76 8.58 12.36
C THR A 52 8.53 9.86 12.66
N LYS A 53 8.03 11.01 12.18
CA LYS A 53 8.61 12.36 12.34
C LYS A 53 7.87 13.20 13.39
N ARG A 54 6.90 12.59 14.08
CA ARG A 54 6.07 13.21 15.12
C ARG A 54 6.59 12.83 16.50
#